data_AF-A0A1W9PQZ1-F1
#
_entry.id   AF-A0A1W9PQZ1-F1
#
_cell.length_a   1.000
_cell.length_b   1.000
_cell.length_c   1.000
_cell.angle_alpha   90.00
_cell.angle_beta   90.00
_cell.angle_gamma   90.00
#
_symmetry.space_group_name_H-M   'P 1'
#
loop_
_entity.id
_entity.type
_entity.pdbx_description
1 polymer ?
#
loop_
_entity_poly.entity_id
_entity_poly.type
_entity_poly.pdbx_seq_one_letter_code
_entity_poly.pdbx_strand_id
1 'polypeptide(L)'
;MEIKHCKQLVEMRLYHYIFALIIILSLTLLAAACSSPQITPTHQAIEIQIYADGEEYKVQTPAGSTVQNVLDAAKLTLEGKDRVEPTASTILEKGMEIYLIRVEEIFETEQEEIPFRTIQQPNENLPEGNEQCLQTGKNGLKEITYLRVLENGKEVSRDIFSTARIKEPVDQIFLVGVQNSVSPMSPPEI
;
A
#
# COMPACT_ATOMS: atom_id res chain seq x y z
N MET A 1 -76.62 25.57 -64.26
CA MET A 1 -76.37 26.16 -62.94
C MET A 1 -75.22 25.40 -62.26
N GLU A 2 -74.02 25.40 -62.85
CA GLU A 2 -72.92 24.50 -62.40
C GLU A 2 -71.56 25.17 -62.20
N ILE A 3 -71.36 26.43 -62.60
CA ILE A 3 -70.02 27.05 -62.57
C ILE A 3 -69.71 27.74 -61.23
N LYS A 4 -70.74 28.12 -60.45
CA LYS A 4 -70.55 28.80 -59.14
C LYS A 4 -70.01 27.86 -58.04
N HIS A 5 -70.33 26.57 -58.09
CA HIS A 5 -69.85 25.60 -57.09
C HIS A 5 -68.37 25.22 -57.26
N CYS A 6 -67.85 25.24 -58.49
CA CYS A 6 -66.44 24.89 -58.75
C CYS A 6 -65.46 25.97 -58.26
N LYS A 7 -65.81 27.25 -58.39
CA LYS A 7 -64.94 28.38 -57.97
C LYS A 7 -64.77 28.45 -56.44
N GLN A 8 -65.82 28.13 -55.69
CA GLN A 8 -65.84 28.21 -54.23
C GLN A 8 -65.06 27.06 -53.57
N LEU A 9 -65.03 25.88 -54.21
CA LEU A 9 -64.22 24.74 -53.77
C LEU A 9 -62.72 24.95 -53.99
N VAL A 10 -62.32 25.63 -55.08
CA VAL A 10 -60.90 25.94 -55.36
C VAL A 10 -60.37 27.02 -54.41
N GLU A 11 -61.14 28.06 -54.12
CA GLU A 11 -60.74 29.09 -53.15
C GLU A 11 -60.63 28.56 -51.71
N MET A 12 -61.54 27.67 -51.29
CA MET A 12 -61.42 27.03 -49.97
C MET A 12 -60.20 26.11 -49.86
N ARG A 13 -59.84 25.39 -50.92
CA ARG A 13 -58.61 24.56 -50.93
C ARG A 13 -57.35 25.40 -50.99
N LEU A 14 -57.37 26.51 -51.72
CA LEU A 14 -56.27 27.48 -51.77
C LEU A 14 -56.08 28.16 -50.40
N TYR A 15 -57.17 28.54 -49.72
CA TYR A 15 -57.12 29.10 -48.37
C TYR A 15 -56.58 28.10 -47.34
N HIS A 16 -56.99 26.83 -47.41
CA HIS A 16 -56.43 25.78 -46.55
C HIS A 16 -54.94 25.53 -46.84
N TYR A 17 -54.51 25.59 -48.10
CA TYR A 17 -53.08 25.44 -48.46
C TYR A 17 -52.25 26.62 -47.96
N ILE A 18 -52.76 27.85 -48.08
CA ILE A 18 -52.09 29.07 -47.59
C ILE A 18 -52.05 29.05 -46.06
N PHE A 19 -53.13 28.67 -45.39
CA PHE A 19 -53.19 28.57 -43.93
C PHE A 19 -52.26 27.46 -43.40
N ALA A 20 -52.19 26.31 -44.08
CA ALA A 20 -51.24 25.24 -43.77
C ALA A 20 -49.78 25.69 -43.99
N LEU A 21 -49.49 26.44 -45.05
CA LEU A 21 -48.16 27.01 -45.29
C LEU A 21 -47.77 28.05 -44.23
N ILE A 22 -48.70 28.89 -43.77
CA ILE A 22 -48.46 29.88 -42.70
C ILE A 22 -48.24 29.17 -41.35
N ILE A 23 -48.98 28.11 -41.05
CA ILE A 23 -48.76 27.29 -39.84
C ILE A 23 -47.41 26.58 -39.90
N ILE A 24 -47.04 26.01 -41.05
CA ILE A 24 -45.73 25.34 -41.21
C ILE A 24 -44.60 26.36 -41.10
N LEU A 25 -44.72 27.54 -41.74
CA LEU A 25 -43.73 28.62 -41.66
C LEU A 25 -43.58 29.15 -40.23
N SER A 26 -44.68 29.37 -39.50
CA SER A 26 -44.64 29.83 -38.11
C SER A 26 -44.09 28.76 -37.15
N LEU A 27 -44.40 27.48 -37.40
CA LEU A 27 -43.84 26.36 -36.63
C LEU A 27 -42.34 26.18 -36.88
N THR A 28 -41.85 26.45 -38.10
CA THR A 28 -40.40 26.44 -38.38
C THR A 28 -39.66 27.62 -37.76
N LEU A 29 -40.30 28.79 -37.64
CA LEU A 29 -39.69 29.98 -37.04
C LEU A 29 -39.52 29.84 -35.51
N LEU A 30 -40.36 29.03 -34.85
CA LEU A 30 -40.27 28.76 -33.42
C LEU A 30 -39.13 27.79 -33.04
N ALA A 31 -38.68 26.95 -33.97
CA ALA A 31 -37.60 25.98 -33.71
C ALA A 31 -36.19 26.60 -33.75
N ALA A 32 -36.03 27.80 -34.31
CA ALA A 32 -34.73 28.49 -34.41
C ALA A 32 -34.41 29.41 -33.21
N ALA A 33 -35.29 29.51 -32.21
CA ALA A 33 -35.14 30.45 -31.09
C ALA A 33 -34.61 29.81 -29.79
N CYS A 34 -34.27 28.51 -29.78
CA CYS A 34 -33.74 27.83 -28.61
C CYS A 34 -32.24 27.50 -28.76
N SER A 35 -31.42 28.54 -28.89
CA SER A 35 -29.99 28.43 -28.56
C SER A 35 -29.67 29.55 -27.58
N SER A 36 -29.95 29.29 -26.29
CA SER A 36 -29.38 30.12 -25.23
C SER A 36 -27.86 30.07 -25.35
N PRO A 37 -27.15 31.21 -25.27
CA PRO A 37 -25.70 31.19 -25.18
C PRO A 37 -25.34 30.48 -23.87
N GLN A 38 -24.91 29.21 -23.98
CA GLN A 38 -24.35 28.53 -22.83
C GLN A 38 -23.03 29.20 -22.52
N ILE A 39 -22.98 29.96 -21.42
CA ILE A 39 -21.73 30.32 -20.77
C ILE A 39 -21.16 29.00 -20.26
N THR A 40 -20.40 28.30 -21.10
CA THR A 40 -19.59 27.18 -20.64
C THR A 40 -18.49 27.82 -19.81
N PRO A 41 -18.46 27.66 -18.48
CA PRO A 41 -17.33 28.14 -17.72
C PRO A 41 -16.11 27.41 -18.29
N THR A 42 -15.23 28.14 -18.95
CA THR A 42 -13.99 27.60 -19.47
C THR A 42 -13.10 27.37 -18.26
N HIS A 43 -13.36 26.29 -17.51
CA HIS A 43 -12.41 25.82 -16.51
C HIS A 43 -11.17 25.45 -17.30
N GLN A 44 -10.13 26.29 -17.20
CA GLN A 44 -8.86 26.06 -17.85
C GLN A 44 -8.39 24.64 -17.49
N ALA A 45 -8.25 23.78 -18.49
CA ALA A 45 -7.70 22.46 -18.28
C ALA A 45 -6.22 22.60 -17.91
N ILE A 46 -5.82 21.93 -16.84
CA ILE A 46 -4.42 21.81 -16.42
C ILE A 46 -3.99 20.36 -16.58
N GLU A 47 -2.72 20.18 -16.97
CA GLU A 47 -2.09 18.86 -17.05
C GLU A 47 -1.36 18.58 -15.74
N ILE A 48 -1.57 17.36 -15.22
CA ILE A 48 -1.01 16.86 -13.97
C ILE A 48 -0.33 15.52 -14.24
N GLN A 49 0.83 15.33 -13.61
CA GLN A 49 1.60 14.10 -13.66
C GLN A 49 1.39 13.32 -12.37
N ILE A 50 1.10 12.02 -12.49
CA ILE A 50 0.94 11.11 -11.35
C ILE A 50 1.99 10.01 -11.49
N TYR A 51 2.74 9.76 -10.42
CA TYR A 51 3.66 8.64 -10.29
C TYR A 51 3.03 7.62 -9.36
N ALA A 52 2.68 6.45 -9.88
CA ALA A 52 1.98 5.40 -9.15
C ALA A 52 2.40 4.04 -9.69
N ASP A 53 2.62 3.06 -8.81
CA ASP A 53 2.88 1.66 -9.20
C ASP A 53 4.08 1.49 -10.16
N GLY A 54 5.06 2.41 -10.08
CA GLY A 54 6.23 2.44 -10.97
C GLY A 54 5.98 3.03 -12.36
N GLU A 55 4.76 3.54 -12.62
CA GLU A 55 4.34 4.14 -13.88
C GLU A 55 4.07 5.65 -13.75
N GLU A 56 4.14 6.35 -14.88
CA GLU A 56 3.79 7.78 -15.00
C GLU A 56 2.47 7.93 -15.77
N TYR A 57 1.52 8.66 -15.18
CA TYR A 57 0.22 8.97 -15.77
C TYR A 57 0.10 10.47 -16.02
N LYS A 58 -0.43 10.84 -17.18
CA LYS A 58 -0.74 12.23 -17.53
C LYS A 58 -2.24 12.41 -17.61
N VAL A 59 -2.78 13.26 -16.75
CA VAL A 59 -4.22 13.50 -16.64
C VAL A 59 -4.52 14.97 -16.87
N GLN A 60 -5.48 15.23 -17.75
CA GLN A 60 -6.04 16.57 -17.92
C GLN A 60 -7.24 16.72 -16.98
N THR A 61 -7.24 17.77 -16.17
CA THR A 61 -8.29 18.03 -15.20
C THR A 61 -8.65 19.53 -15.17
N PRO A 62 -9.89 19.91 -14.82
CA PRO A 62 -10.24 21.31 -14.60
C PRO A 62 -9.36 21.96 -13.52
N ALA A 63 -8.96 23.22 -13.73
CA ALA A 63 -8.34 24.02 -12.66
C ALA A 63 -9.28 24.07 -11.43
N GLY A 64 -8.68 23.89 -10.24
CA GLY A 64 -9.42 23.80 -8.98
C GLY A 64 -9.82 22.38 -8.56
N SER A 65 -9.59 21.36 -9.40
CA SER A 65 -9.73 19.95 -8.99
C SER A 65 -8.75 19.56 -7.89
N THR A 66 -9.11 18.56 -7.09
CA THR A 66 -8.23 18.03 -6.04
C THR A 66 -7.42 16.82 -6.50
N VAL A 67 -6.39 16.47 -5.74
CA VAL A 67 -5.63 15.21 -5.90
C VAL A 67 -6.58 14.02 -5.97
N GLN A 68 -7.57 13.90 -5.07
CA GLN A 68 -8.54 12.80 -5.06
C GLN A 68 -9.30 12.69 -6.38
N ASN A 69 -9.77 13.81 -6.95
CA ASN A 69 -10.52 13.78 -8.21
C ASN A 69 -9.69 13.22 -9.36
N VAL A 70 -8.40 13.55 -9.39
CA VAL A 70 -7.48 13.10 -10.43
C VAL A 70 -7.12 11.62 -10.26
N LEU A 71 -6.91 11.18 -9.02
CA LEU A 71 -6.73 9.76 -8.69
C LEU A 71 -7.95 8.93 -9.11
N ASP A 72 -9.17 9.39 -8.79
CA ASP A 72 -10.42 8.72 -9.17
C ASP A 72 -10.57 8.61 -10.69
N ALA A 73 -10.25 9.70 -11.42
CA ALA A 73 -10.30 9.72 -12.88
C ALA A 73 -9.28 8.76 -13.51
N ALA A 74 -8.10 8.63 -12.89
CA ALA A 74 -7.07 7.66 -13.26
C ALA A 74 -7.38 6.23 -12.79
N LYS A 75 -8.46 6.03 -12.02
CA LYS A 75 -8.82 4.76 -11.35
C LYS A 75 -7.73 4.23 -10.41
N LEU A 76 -6.98 5.16 -9.80
CA LEU A 76 -5.97 4.88 -8.79
C LEU A 76 -6.60 5.08 -7.42
N THR A 77 -6.77 4.01 -6.66
CA THR A 77 -7.32 4.06 -5.30
C THR A 77 -6.25 3.74 -4.27
N LEU A 78 -6.30 4.40 -3.12
CA LEU A 78 -5.44 4.11 -1.97
C LEU A 78 -5.99 2.88 -1.24
N GLU A 79 -5.12 1.95 -0.87
CA GLU A 79 -5.47 0.76 -0.10
C GLU A 79 -4.69 0.71 1.23
N GLY A 80 -5.34 0.25 2.30
CA GLY A 80 -4.67 0.03 3.59
C GLY A 80 -3.94 1.26 4.13
N LYS A 81 -2.61 1.24 4.06
CA LYS A 81 -1.69 2.27 4.58
C LYS A 81 -1.09 3.16 3.49
N ASP A 82 -1.55 3.03 2.25
CA ASP A 82 -1.11 3.84 1.12
C ASP A 82 -1.25 5.33 1.41
N ARG A 83 -0.35 6.11 0.81
CA ARG A 83 -0.28 7.55 0.95
C ARG A 83 -0.23 8.21 -0.42
N VAL A 84 -0.75 9.44 -0.48
CA VAL A 84 -0.54 10.32 -1.63
C VAL A 84 0.11 11.62 -1.19
N GLU A 85 1.05 12.11 -1.99
CA GLU A 85 1.72 13.39 -1.82
C GLU A 85 1.61 14.20 -3.12
N PRO A 86 1.02 15.41 -3.12
CA PRO A 86 0.32 16.08 -2.02
C PRO A 86 -0.93 15.35 -1.52
N THR A 87 -1.49 15.79 -0.38
CA THR A 87 -2.65 15.10 0.23
C THR A 87 -3.87 15.09 -0.70
N ALA A 88 -4.75 14.09 -0.54
CA ALA A 88 -5.92 13.89 -1.38
C ALA A 88 -6.85 15.11 -1.53
N SER A 89 -6.90 15.99 -0.51
CA SER A 89 -7.71 17.21 -0.50
C SER A 89 -7.02 18.44 -1.08
N THR A 90 -5.73 18.33 -1.43
CA THR A 90 -4.95 19.44 -1.99
C THR A 90 -5.53 19.84 -3.35
N ILE A 91 -5.73 21.14 -3.54
CA ILE A 91 -6.16 21.73 -4.81
C ILE A 91 -4.96 21.74 -5.76
N LEU A 92 -5.19 21.30 -6.99
CA LEU A 92 -4.14 21.16 -7.99
C LEU A 92 -3.88 22.46 -8.75
N GLU A 93 -2.60 22.75 -8.95
CA GLU A 93 -2.09 23.82 -9.79
C GLU A 93 -1.36 23.23 -11.00
N LYS A 94 -1.19 24.04 -12.05
CA LYS A 94 -0.53 23.61 -13.29
C LYS A 94 0.90 23.14 -13.01
N GLY A 95 1.23 21.95 -13.48
CA GLY A 95 2.59 21.38 -13.34
C GLY A 95 2.88 20.79 -11.98
N MET A 96 1.88 20.63 -11.10
CA MET A 96 2.02 19.81 -9.91
C MET A 96 2.21 18.34 -10.28
N GLU A 97 3.00 17.66 -9.46
CA GLU A 97 3.20 16.22 -9.50
C GLU A 97 2.50 15.59 -8.31
N ILE A 98 1.95 14.39 -8.52
CA ILE A 98 1.29 13.59 -7.50
C ILE A 98 2.06 12.27 -7.40
N TYR A 99 2.42 11.88 -6.18
CA TYR A 99 3.10 10.63 -5.88
C TYR A 99 2.17 9.75 -5.07
N LEU A 100 1.77 8.61 -5.64
CA LEU A 100 1.09 7.55 -4.91
C LEU A 100 2.15 6.60 -4.37
N ILE A 101 2.19 6.48 -3.04
CA ILE A 101 3.16 5.68 -2.30
C ILE A 101 2.41 4.44 -1.79
N ARG A 102 2.73 3.27 -2.35
CA ARG A 102 2.21 1.99 -1.89
C ARG A 102 2.93 1.55 -0.63
N VAL A 103 2.19 1.24 0.43
CA VAL A 103 2.75 0.82 1.71
C VAL A 103 2.39 -0.63 1.99
N GLU A 104 3.40 -1.48 2.07
CA GLU A 104 3.26 -2.91 2.38
C GLU A 104 3.91 -3.25 3.72
N GLU A 105 3.24 -4.09 4.50
CA GLU A 105 3.75 -4.63 5.76
C GLU A 105 3.96 -6.13 5.62
N ILE A 106 5.21 -6.56 5.77
CA ILE A 106 5.62 -7.95 5.57
C ILE A 106 6.17 -8.49 6.89
N PHE A 107 5.64 -9.63 7.34
CA PHE A 107 6.22 -10.38 8.44
C PHE A 107 7.24 -11.38 7.90
N GLU A 108 8.48 -11.27 8.39
CA GLU A 108 9.60 -12.14 8.02
C GLU A 108 10.11 -12.85 9.26
N THR A 109 10.27 -14.17 9.19
CA THR A 109 10.68 -14.99 10.34
C THR A 109 12.06 -15.56 10.11
N GLU A 110 12.95 -15.38 11.09
CA GLU A 110 14.30 -15.91 11.09
C GLU A 110 14.55 -16.75 12.36
N GLN A 111 15.36 -17.79 12.23
CA GLN A 111 15.75 -18.64 13.36
C GLN A 111 17.21 -18.38 13.73
N GLU A 112 17.45 -18.23 15.03
CA GLU A 112 18.77 -18.00 15.59
C GLU A 112 19.05 -19.01 16.71
N GLU A 113 20.28 -19.52 16.74
CA GLU A 113 20.73 -20.40 17.80
C GLU A 113 20.89 -19.64 19.12
N ILE A 114 20.53 -20.31 20.22
CA ILE A 114 20.82 -19.84 21.57
C ILE A 114 21.99 -20.66 22.09
N PRO A 115 23.19 -20.08 22.25
CA PRO A 115 24.35 -20.84 22.68
C PRO A 115 24.13 -21.44 24.08
N PHE A 116 24.56 -22.69 24.27
CA PHE A 116 24.63 -23.28 25.61
C PHE A 116 25.76 -22.67 26.43
N ARG A 117 25.69 -22.81 27.75
CA ARG A 117 26.77 -22.41 28.65
C ARG A 117 27.58 -23.63 29.07
N THR A 118 28.85 -23.42 29.38
CA THR A 118 29.69 -24.44 30.03
C THR A 118 29.78 -24.16 31.52
N ILE A 119 29.40 -25.14 32.32
CA ILE A 119 29.40 -25.10 33.79
C ILE A 119 30.43 -26.12 34.27
N GLN A 120 31.33 -25.68 35.15
CA GLN A 120 32.24 -26.56 35.87
C GLN A 120 31.73 -26.75 37.29
N GLN A 121 31.65 -27.99 37.74
CA GLN A 121 31.22 -28.35 39.08
C GLN A 121 32.31 -29.17 39.78
N PRO A 122 32.76 -28.79 40.99
CA PRO A 122 33.77 -29.54 41.71
C PRO A 122 33.26 -30.93 42.12
N ASN A 123 34.15 -31.93 42.07
CA ASN A 123 33.87 -33.29 42.50
C ASN A 123 35.03 -33.84 43.34
N GLU A 124 34.75 -34.13 44.61
CA GLU A 124 35.70 -34.67 45.59
C GLU A 124 36.07 -36.14 45.34
N ASN A 125 35.33 -36.84 44.47
CA ASN A 125 35.64 -38.23 44.09
C ASN A 125 36.53 -38.32 42.84
N LEU A 126 36.88 -37.17 42.24
CA LEU A 126 37.71 -37.11 41.05
C LEU A 126 39.08 -36.50 41.44
N PRO A 127 40.21 -37.14 41.07
CA PRO A 127 41.54 -36.62 41.35
C PRO A 127 41.73 -35.19 40.83
N GLU A 128 42.43 -34.35 41.59
CA GLU A 128 42.78 -33.01 41.14
C GLU A 128 43.45 -33.01 39.76
N GLY A 129 43.02 -32.09 38.89
CA GLY A 129 43.50 -31.97 37.51
C GLY A 129 42.79 -32.87 36.49
N ASN A 130 41.94 -33.80 36.93
CA ASN A 130 41.09 -34.58 36.03
C ASN A 130 39.73 -33.88 35.80
N GLU A 131 39.21 -34.00 34.58
CA GLU A 131 37.87 -33.53 34.21
C GLU A 131 37.04 -34.67 33.65
N GLN A 132 35.73 -34.63 33.91
CA GLN A 132 34.78 -35.58 33.36
C GLN A 132 33.53 -34.85 32.86
N CYS A 133 33.14 -35.05 31.59
CA CYS A 133 31.88 -34.53 31.07
C CYS A 133 30.70 -35.27 31.70
N LEU A 134 29.88 -34.57 32.48
CA LEU A 134 28.64 -35.10 33.05
C LEU A 134 27.47 -34.96 32.07
N GLN A 135 27.40 -33.82 31.38
CA GLN A 135 26.33 -33.52 30.43
C GLN A 135 26.89 -32.76 29.24
N THR A 136 26.63 -33.23 28.03
CA THR A 136 26.99 -32.50 26.80
C THR A 136 26.02 -31.35 26.55
N GLY A 137 26.56 -30.19 26.21
CA GLY A 137 25.75 -29.02 25.89
C GLY A 137 25.06 -29.14 24.54
N LYS A 138 23.92 -28.47 24.39
CA LYS A 138 23.17 -28.36 23.13
C LYS A 138 22.62 -26.96 23.00
N ASN A 139 22.85 -26.32 21.86
CA ASN A 139 22.25 -25.01 21.58
C ASN A 139 20.73 -25.13 21.59
N GLY A 140 20.11 -24.08 22.12
CA GLY A 140 18.70 -23.82 21.98
C GLY A 140 18.41 -23.16 20.63
N LEU A 141 17.15 -22.79 20.43
CA LEU A 141 16.67 -22.16 19.21
C LEU A 141 15.62 -21.12 19.58
N LYS A 142 15.79 -19.90 19.07
CA LYS A 142 14.75 -18.88 19.07
C LYS A 142 14.36 -18.55 17.64
N GLU A 143 13.13 -18.11 17.50
CA GLU A 143 12.53 -17.59 16.29
C GLU A 143 12.25 -16.11 16.52
N ILE A 144 12.71 -15.27 15.61
CA ILE A 144 12.50 -13.82 15.62
C ILE A 144 11.60 -13.51 14.43
N THR A 145 10.49 -12.83 14.69
CA THR A 145 9.63 -12.30 13.62
C THR A 145 9.89 -10.80 13.52
N TYR A 146 10.28 -10.37 12.32
CA TYR A 146 10.46 -8.97 11.95
C TYR A 146 9.21 -8.46 11.24
N LEU A 147 8.80 -7.23 11.54
CA LEU A 147 7.88 -6.46 10.73
C LEU A 147 8.71 -5.55 9.82
N ARG A 148 8.62 -5.77 8.51
CA ARG A 148 9.23 -4.93 7.48
C ARG A 148 8.16 -4.05 6.86
N VAL A 149 8.43 -2.75 6.77
CA VAL A 149 7.57 -1.78 6.08
C VAL A 149 8.25 -1.40 4.78
N LEU A 150 7.55 -1.58 3.67
CA LEU A 150 8.03 -1.27 2.33
C LEU A 150 7.20 -0.12 1.75
N GLU A 151 7.87 0.87 1.16
CA GLU A 151 7.26 1.93 0.38
C GLU A 151 7.69 1.79 -1.08
N ASN A 152 6.74 1.61 -1.99
CA ASN A 152 6.99 1.34 -3.42
C ASN A 152 7.99 0.17 -3.62
N GLY A 153 7.83 -0.91 -2.86
CA GLY A 153 8.70 -2.09 -2.90
C GLY A 153 10.08 -1.91 -2.25
N LYS A 154 10.40 -0.73 -1.70
CA LYS A 154 11.65 -0.46 -1.01
C LYS A 154 11.45 -0.49 0.49
N GLU A 155 12.24 -1.30 1.20
CA GLU A 155 12.21 -1.35 2.67
C GLU A 155 12.62 0.00 3.27
N VAL A 156 11.74 0.56 4.09
CA VAL A 156 11.94 1.82 4.81
C VAL A 156 12.06 1.61 6.32
N SER A 157 11.49 0.53 6.85
CA SER A 157 11.65 0.14 8.27
C SER A 157 11.72 -1.37 8.41
N ARG A 158 12.41 -1.82 9.45
CA ARG A 158 12.48 -3.21 9.90
C ARG A 158 12.63 -3.23 11.41
N ASP A 159 11.64 -3.80 12.08
CA ASP A 159 11.56 -3.84 13.53
C ASP A 159 11.27 -5.26 14.03
N ILE A 160 11.77 -5.61 15.22
CA ILE A 160 11.40 -6.90 15.85
C ILE A 160 9.95 -6.79 16.30
N PHE A 161 9.09 -7.60 15.68
CA PHE A 161 7.69 -7.72 16.07
C PHE A 161 7.52 -8.67 17.24
N SER A 162 8.21 -9.81 17.20
CA SER A 162 8.17 -10.80 18.28
C SER A 162 9.43 -11.65 18.33
N THR A 163 9.67 -12.27 19.48
CA THR A 163 10.70 -13.29 19.65
C THR A 163 10.10 -14.43 20.46
N ALA A 164 10.21 -15.64 19.95
CA ALA A 164 9.73 -16.85 20.59
C ALA A 164 10.88 -17.84 20.78
N ARG A 165 10.97 -18.45 21.96
CA ARG A 165 11.93 -19.53 22.18
C ARG A 165 11.30 -20.86 21.79
N ILE A 166 11.87 -21.52 20.79
CA ILE A 166 11.40 -22.81 20.28
C ILE A 166 12.02 -23.96 21.08
N LYS A 167 13.28 -23.80 21.49
CA LYS A 167 14.02 -24.80 22.25
C LYS A 167 14.96 -24.15 23.26
N GLU A 168 14.92 -24.60 24.50
CA GLU A 168 15.88 -24.19 25.53
C GLU A 168 17.28 -24.76 25.25
N PRO A 169 18.36 -23.98 25.45
CA PRO A 169 19.70 -24.53 25.47
C PRO A 169 19.86 -25.49 26.66
N VAL A 170 20.66 -26.52 26.45
CA VAL A 170 21.07 -27.45 27.50
C VAL A 170 22.53 -27.17 27.81
N ASP A 171 22.83 -26.80 29.05
CA ASP A 171 24.19 -26.47 29.45
C ASP A 171 25.11 -27.70 29.41
N GLN A 172 26.36 -27.46 29.05
CA GLN A 172 27.43 -28.45 29.16
C GLN A 172 27.98 -28.44 30.58
N ILE A 173 28.04 -29.60 31.22
CA ILE A 173 28.51 -29.71 32.60
C ILE A 173 29.75 -30.60 32.64
N PHE A 174 30.85 -30.04 33.16
CA PHE A 174 32.06 -30.77 33.50
C PHE A 174 32.20 -30.89 35.01
N LEU A 175 32.53 -32.10 35.48
CA LEU A 175 33.02 -32.33 36.82
C LEU A 175 34.52 -32.10 36.83
N VAL A 176 35.00 -31.22 37.69
CA VAL A 176 36.43 -30.94 37.88
C VAL A 176 36.88 -31.54 39.20
N GLY A 177 37.96 -32.32 39.16
CA GLY A 177 38.46 -33.00 40.35
C GLY A 177 39.09 -32.05 41.33
N VAL A 178 38.72 -32.18 42.61
CA VAL A 178 39.29 -31.41 43.74
C VAL A 178 39.78 -32.35 44.85
N GLN A 179 39.89 -33.64 44.54
CA GLN A 179 40.45 -34.60 45.48
C GLN A 179 41.96 -34.39 45.58
N ASN A 180 42.38 -33.74 46.66
CA ASN A 180 43.79 -33.54 46.96
C ASN A 180 44.49 -34.90 47.09
N SER A 181 45.49 -35.15 46.26
CA SER A 181 46.45 -36.21 46.56
C SER A 181 47.27 -35.73 47.76
N VAL A 182 46.93 -36.19 48.97
CA VAL A 182 47.89 -36.13 50.07
C VAL A 182 49.07 -37.01 49.63
N SER A 183 50.11 -36.39 49.06
CA SER A 183 51.39 -37.08 48.95
C SER A 183 51.75 -37.50 50.37
N PRO A 184 51.94 -38.80 50.66
CA PRO A 184 52.40 -39.20 51.98
C PRO A 184 53.71 -38.44 52.21
N MET A 185 53.68 -37.55 53.20
CA MET A 185 54.83 -36.75 53.61
C MET A 185 55.96 -37.74 53.86
N SER A 186 57.00 -37.68 53.04
CA SER A 186 58.19 -38.52 53.21
C SER A 186 58.66 -38.36 54.65
N PRO A 187 58.80 -39.44 55.43
CA PRO A 187 59.30 -39.37 56.79
C PRO A 187 60.63 -38.62 56.81
N PRO A 188 60.91 -37.79 57.82
CA PRO A 188 62.20 -37.10 57.90
C PRO A 188 63.32 -38.15 57.88
N GLU A 189 64.28 -37.96 56.97
CA GLU A 189 65.49 -38.75 56.90
C GLU A 189 66.28 -38.49 58.19
N ILE A 190 66.46 -39.54 59.00
CA ILE A 190 67.16 -39.49 60.30
C ILE A 190 68.66 -39.55 60.08
#